data_AF-A0A0R1S6E6-F1
#
_entry.id   AF-A0A0R1S6E6-F1
#
_cell.length_a   1.000
_cell.length_b   1.000
_cell.length_c   1.000
_cell.angle_alpha   90.00
_cell.angle_beta   90.00
_cell.angle_gamma   90.00
#
_symmetry.space_group_name_H-M   'P 1'
#
loop_
_entity.id
_entity.type
_entity.pdbx_description
1 polymer ?
#
loop_
_entity_poly.entity_id
_entity_poly.type
_entity_poly.pdbx_seq_one_letter_code
_entity_poly.pdbx_strand_id
1 'polypeptide(L)'
;MTFCDYQANDRLGHALALGIDIADYYETKRKNLMCSIGDYLDDLVWMYSVLIDSSQSLGGNDLLFLKEEYSKYAHRLFRSNDIPQFDDYFKFYFLKGDCPNVYLEYKSEMTYQDVCQQFSYKINWTNHWHESSFMNEKARNLFFLYSFSNDFRKQYEQPLGIVVSSSFISCLEKVQQIIREKVLRMRVYIESNPSSNKKISYVDKYIKLPSLNLNRYHLEKGDTFPMVNIPISINTDDSSIFQTNLTNEYSMVAAALFREGYKKESVYEYIEGLAIASNVHSFIK
;
A
#
# COMPACT_ATOMS: atom_id res chain seq x y z
N MET A 1 4.84 13.16 5.12
CA MET A 1 4.14 12.68 6.33
C MET A 1 3.69 11.24 6.12
N THR A 2 3.67 10.39 7.16
CA THR A 2 3.03 9.07 7.10
C THR A 2 1.60 9.18 7.62
N PHE A 3 0.63 8.64 6.88
CA PHE A 3 -0.76 8.51 7.33
C PHE A 3 -0.81 7.87 8.74
N CYS A 4 -1.64 8.40 9.64
CA CYS A 4 -1.72 8.05 11.07
C CYS A 4 -0.47 8.33 11.93
N ASP A 5 0.52 9.06 11.42
CA ASP A 5 1.74 9.44 12.15
C ASP A 5 2.42 8.26 12.88
N TYR A 6 2.51 7.12 12.20
CA TYR A 6 3.12 5.91 12.76
C TYR A 6 4.52 6.18 13.33
N GLN A 7 4.70 5.77 14.57
CA GLN A 7 5.94 5.88 15.33
C GLN A 7 6.67 4.53 15.39
N ALA A 8 7.92 4.59 15.84
CA ALA A 8 8.69 3.37 16.09
C ALA A 8 8.00 2.50 17.15
N ASN A 9 7.89 1.20 16.86
CA ASN A 9 7.16 0.18 17.63
C ASN A 9 5.63 0.16 17.46
N ASP A 10 5.08 0.99 16.58
CA ASP A 10 3.70 0.79 16.15
C ASP A 10 3.56 -0.51 15.35
N ARG A 11 2.32 -0.98 15.21
CA ARG A 11 1.99 -2.27 14.61
C ARG A 11 0.97 -2.13 13.50
N LEU A 12 1.19 -2.87 12.41
CA LEU A 12 0.25 -3.04 11.30
C LEU A 12 -0.35 -4.44 11.34
N GLY A 13 -1.66 -4.53 11.49
CA GLY A 13 -2.40 -5.78 11.41
C GLY A 13 -2.38 -6.37 10.00
N HIS A 14 -2.07 -7.66 9.87
CA HIS A 14 -2.02 -8.48 8.65
C HIS A 14 -1.01 -8.05 7.58
N ALA A 15 -1.10 -6.79 7.13
CA ALA A 15 -0.32 -6.15 6.06
C ALA A 15 -0.09 -7.05 4.83
N LEU A 16 -1.11 -7.83 4.45
CA LEU A 16 -1.01 -8.88 3.43
C LEU A 16 -0.41 -8.35 2.13
N ALA A 17 -0.90 -7.19 1.66
CA ALA A 17 -0.45 -6.57 0.41
C ALA A 17 1.06 -6.33 0.37
N LEU A 18 1.72 -6.15 1.52
CA LEU A 18 3.18 -6.02 1.56
C LEU A 18 3.87 -7.35 1.30
N GLY A 19 3.32 -8.49 1.72
CA GLY A 19 3.97 -9.81 1.60
C GLY A 19 3.45 -10.68 0.45
N ILE A 20 2.39 -10.27 -0.25
CA ILE A 20 1.90 -11.01 -1.41
C ILE A 20 2.98 -11.05 -2.51
N ASP A 21 3.19 -12.22 -3.09
CA ASP A 21 3.97 -12.36 -4.32
C ASP A 21 3.12 -11.82 -5.49
N ILE A 22 3.52 -10.67 -6.02
CA ILE A 22 2.73 -9.93 -7.01
C ILE A 22 2.59 -10.72 -8.32
N ALA A 23 3.66 -11.40 -8.75
CA ALA A 23 3.64 -12.21 -9.97
C ALA A 23 2.69 -13.41 -9.82
N ASP A 24 2.80 -14.18 -8.73
CA ASP A 24 1.90 -15.32 -8.43
C ASP A 24 0.45 -14.87 -8.25
N TYR A 25 0.23 -13.72 -7.61
CA TYR A 25 -1.10 -13.13 -7.43
C TYR A 25 -1.78 -12.82 -8.77
N TYR A 26 -1.11 -12.05 -9.63
CA TYR A 26 -1.69 -11.68 -10.93
C TYR A 26 -1.79 -12.89 -11.86
N GLU A 27 -0.87 -13.85 -11.84
CA GLU A 27 -0.99 -15.07 -12.64
C GLU A 27 -2.23 -15.89 -12.22
N THR A 28 -2.45 -16.06 -10.91
CA THR A 28 -3.64 -16.74 -10.37
C THR A 28 -4.95 -16.05 -10.80
N LYS A 29 -4.93 -14.72 -10.96
CA LYS A 29 -6.06 -13.92 -11.44
C LYS A 29 -6.10 -13.76 -12.96
N ARG A 30 -5.26 -14.48 -13.71
CA ARG A 30 -5.11 -14.38 -15.17
C ARG A 30 -4.85 -12.94 -15.64
N LYS A 31 -4.10 -12.21 -14.83
CA LYS A 31 -3.73 -10.79 -14.98
C LYS A 31 -4.93 -9.84 -15.06
N ASN A 32 -6.11 -10.25 -14.63
CA ASN A 32 -7.27 -9.38 -14.59
C ASN A 32 -7.27 -8.54 -13.31
N LEU A 33 -7.42 -7.23 -13.48
CA LEU A 33 -7.69 -6.27 -12.41
C LEU A 33 -9.12 -5.74 -12.58
N MET A 34 -9.88 -5.78 -11.49
CA MET A 34 -11.24 -5.23 -11.40
C MET A 34 -11.27 -4.19 -10.30
N CYS A 35 -11.55 -2.94 -10.65
CA CYS A 35 -11.65 -1.81 -9.72
C CYS A 35 -12.59 -0.75 -10.32
N SER A 36 -12.73 0.41 -9.67
CA SER A 36 -13.35 1.57 -10.33
C SER A 36 -12.33 2.31 -11.21
N ILE A 37 -12.80 3.08 -12.20
CA ILE A 37 -11.92 3.93 -13.00
C ILE A 37 -11.15 4.92 -12.12
N GLY A 38 -11.79 5.47 -11.10
CA GLY A 38 -11.18 6.39 -10.16
C GLY A 38 -10.06 5.76 -9.35
N ASP A 39 -10.31 4.58 -8.75
CA ASP A 39 -9.29 3.85 -7.99
C ASP A 39 -8.08 3.53 -8.87
N TYR A 40 -8.30 3.17 -10.14
CA TYR A 40 -7.20 2.87 -11.04
C TYR A 40 -6.31 4.08 -11.35
N LEU A 41 -6.92 5.24 -11.63
CA LEU A 41 -6.16 6.47 -11.89
C LEU A 41 -5.43 6.94 -10.63
N ASP A 42 -6.06 6.80 -9.47
CA ASP A 42 -5.44 7.05 -8.16
C ASP A 42 -4.25 6.13 -7.90
N ASP A 43 -4.38 4.84 -8.15
CA ASP A 43 -3.30 3.85 -8.00
C ASP A 43 -2.10 4.21 -8.88
N LEU A 44 -2.32 4.62 -10.13
CA LEU A 44 -1.24 5.04 -11.04
C LEU A 44 -0.48 6.26 -10.52
N VAL A 45 -1.22 7.27 -10.05
CA VAL A 45 -0.64 8.50 -9.49
C VAL A 45 0.05 8.24 -8.16
N TRP A 46 -0.54 7.39 -7.32
CA TRP A 46 0.06 6.99 -6.05
C TRP A 46 1.35 6.22 -6.26
N MET A 47 1.36 5.22 -7.16
CA MET A 47 2.60 4.51 -7.53
C MET A 47 3.65 5.47 -8.06
N TYR A 48 3.28 6.42 -8.92
CA TYR A 48 4.20 7.45 -9.41
C TYR A 48 4.79 8.26 -8.25
N SER A 49 3.98 8.66 -7.26
CA SER A 49 4.45 9.41 -6.09
C SER A 49 5.45 8.62 -5.24
N VAL A 50 5.19 7.32 -5.02
CA VAL A 50 6.10 6.45 -4.26
C VAL A 50 7.42 6.28 -4.98
N LEU A 51 7.38 6.16 -6.30
CA LEU A 51 8.55 6.02 -7.15
C LEU A 51 9.41 7.29 -7.10
N ILE A 52 8.84 8.48 -7.36
CA ILE A 52 9.62 9.74 -7.35
C ILE A 52 10.20 10.11 -5.98
N ASP A 53 9.50 9.77 -4.89
CA ASP A 53 9.97 10.06 -3.53
C ASP A 53 11.05 9.05 -3.07
N SER A 54 11.26 7.97 -3.83
CA SER A 54 12.33 7.02 -3.55
C SER A 54 13.67 7.55 -4.08
N SER A 55 14.70 7.56 -3.23
CA SER A 55 16.06 7.99 -3.60
C SER A 55 16.80 6.99 -4.49
N GLN A 56 16.15 5.89 -4.88
CA GLN A 56 16.74 4.89 -5.78
C GLN A 56 16.59 5.38 -7.22
N SER A 57 17.65 5.29 -8.02
CA SER A 57 17.65 5.72 -9.42
C SER A 57 16.69 4.85 -10.24
N LEU A 58 15.43 5.25 -10.31
CA LEU A 58 14.43 4.53 -11.09
C LEU A 58 14.66 4.78 -12.58
N GLY A 59 14.50 3.74 -13.37
CA GLY A 59 14.51 3.86 -14.83
C GLY A 59 13.34 4.75 -15.25
N GLY A 60 13.62 5.81 -16.02
CA GLY A 60 12.59 6.75 -16.51
C GLY A 60 11.42 6.08 -17.24
N ASN A 61 11.60 4.83 -17.68
CA ASN A 61 10.58 4.01 -18.32
C ASN A 61 9.37 3.70 -17.42
N ASP A 62 9.54 3.48 -16.10
CA ASP A 62 8.41 3.19 -15.21
C ASP A 62 7.51 4.42 -15.03
N LEU A 63 8.15 5.58 -14.80
CA LEU A 63 7.47 6.86 -14.65
C LEU A 63 6.75 7.27 -15.94
N LEU A 64 7.37 7.02 -17.10
CA LEU A 64 6.76 7.25 -18.40
C LEU A 64 5.55 6.33 -18.60
N PHE A 65 5.69 5.04 -18.31
CA PHE A 65 4.60 4.07 -18.40
C PHE A 65 3.37 4.51 -17.58
N LEU A 66 3.56 4.94 -16.33
CA LEU A 66 2.44 5.38 -15.47
C LEU A 66 1.71 6.60 -16.05
N LYS A 67 2.44 7.54 -16.65
CA LYS A 67 1.85 8.72 -17.31
C LYS A 67 1.08 8.36 -18.58
N GLU A 68 1.63 7.45 -19.38
CA GLU A 68 0.98 6.95 -20.60
C GLU A 68 -0.28 6.14 -20.25
N GLU A 69 -0.20 5.27 -19.25
CA GLU A 69 -1.33 4.47 -18.79
C GLU A 69 -2.43 5.36 -18.19
N TYR A 70 -2.09 6.41 -17.44
CA TYR A 70 -3.07 7.43 -17.02
C TYR A 70 -3.75 8.07 -18.24
N SER A 71 -2.97 8.55 -19.21
CA SER A 71 -3.50 9.23 -20.40
C SER A 71 -4.44 8.34 -21.20
N LYS A 72 -4.10 7.05 -21.26
CA LYS A 72 -4.94 6.02 -21.89
C LYS A 72 -6.28 5.82 -21.21
N TYR A 73 -6.42 5.97 -19.89
CA TYR A 73 -7.70 5.75 -19.19
C TYR A 73 -8.43 7.02 -18.75
N ALA A 74 -7.76 8.17 -18.70
CA ALA A 74 -8.35 9.43 -18.25
C ALA A 74 -9.64 9.81 -19.02
N HIS A 75 -9.69 9.52 -20.32
CA HIS A 75 -10.88 9.77 -21.16
C HIS A 75 -12.12 8.97 -20.74
N ARG A 76 -11.96 7.90 -19.94
CA ARG A 76 -13.10 7.13 -19.42
C ARG A 76 -13.76 7.83 -18.23
N LEU A 77 -12.99 8.59 -17.45
CA LEU A 77 -13.49 9.40 -16.34
C LEU A 77 -13.96 10.77 -16.82
N PHE A 78 -13.16 11.44 -17.64
CA PHE A 78 -13.43 12.80 -18.08
C PHE A 78 -14.08 12.79 -19.47
N ARG A 79 -15.37 13.14 -19.52
CA ARG A 79 -16.14 13.24 -20.77
C ARG A 79 -15.98 14.59 -21.50
N SER A 80 -15.19 15.50 -20.94
CA SER A 80 -14.90 16.83 -21.50
C SER A 80 -13.77 16.80 -22.52
N ASN A 81 -13.73 17.80 -23.40
CA ASN A 81 -12.59 18.02 -24.30
C ASN A 81 -11.34 18.51 -23.54
N ASP A 82 -11.52 19.15 -22.39
CA ASP A 82 -10.42 19.50 -21.47
C ASP A 82 -10.24 18.36 -20.47
N ILE A 83 -9.47 17.35 -20.87
CA ILE A 83 -9.08 16.23 -20.00
C ILE A 83 -7.89 16.69 -19.15
N PRO A 84 -7.98 16.63 -17.80
CA PRO A 84 -6.87 16.97 -16.92
C PRO A 84 -5.61 16.20 -17.28
N GLN A 85 -4.48 16.92 -17.35
CA GLN A 85 -3.19 16.30 -17.58
C GLN A 85 -2.79 15.48 -16.34
N PHE A 86 -1.80 14.60 -16.49
CA PHE A 86 -1.31 13.78 -15.39
C PHE A 86 -0.93 14.62 -14.16
N ASP A 87 -0.27 15.76 -14.35
CA ASP A 87 0.14 16.65 -13.26
C ASP A 87 -1.05 17.31 -12.54
N ASP A 88 -2.12 17.64 -13.25
CA ASP A 88 -3.34 18.19 -12.66
C ASP A 88 -4.02 17.13 -11.77
N TYR A 89 -4.11 15.89 -12.26
CA TYR A 89 -4.70 14.78 -11.51
C TYR A 89 -3.80 14.34 -10.34
N PHE A 90 -2.48 14.34 -10.53
CA PHE A 90 -1.50 14.08 -9.48
C PHE A 90 -1.70 15.03 -8.30
N LYS A 91 -1.86 16.33 -8.59
CA LYS A 91 -2.15 17.33 -7.57
C LYS A 91 -3.53 17.12 -6.94
N PHE A 92 -4.56 16.83 -7.73
CA PHE A 92 -5.88 16.47 -7.22
C PHE A 92 -5.82 15.32 -6.20
N TYR A 93 -5.06 14.26 -6.48
CA TYR A 93 -4.92 13.12 -5.56
C TYR A 93 -4.43 13.54 -4.18
N PHE A 94 -3.47 14.47 -4.10
CA PHE A 94 -2.94 14.95 -2.81
C PHE A 94 -3.88 15.88 -2.04
N LEU A 95 -4.93 16.41 -2.68
CA LEU A 95 -6.00 17.15 -2.01
C LEU A 95 -7.06 16.22 -1.39
N LYS A 96 -7.08 14.92 -1.75
CA LYS A 96 -8.06 13.96 -1.20
C LYS A 96 -7.92 13.72 0.31
N GLY A 97 -6.81 14.15 0.91
CA GLY A 97 -6.61 14.14 2.36
C GLY A 97 -7.29 15.30 3.11
N ASP A 98 -7.85 16.27 2.39
CA ASP A 98 -8.45 17.46 2.99
C ASP A 98 -9.93 17.26 3.31
N CYS A 99 -10.43 18.11 4.21
CA CYS A 99 -11.85 18.30 4.43
C CYS A 99 -12.46 19.08 3.25
N PRO A 100 -13.46 18.54 2.54
CA PRO A 100 -14.08 19.21 1.40
C PRO A 100 -14.65 20.60 1.69
N ASN A 101 -15.12 20.85 2.92
CA ASN A 101 -15.73 22.13 3.28
C ASN A 101 -14.76 23.31 3.18
N VAL A 102 -13.45 23.06 3.29
CA VAL A 102 -12.42 24.09 3.08
C VAL A 102 -12.57 24.74 1.70
N TYR A 103 -12.98 23.97 0.69
CA TYR A 103 -13.11 24.42 -0.70
C TYR A 103 -14.41 25.19 -0.96
N LEU A 104 -15.36 25.19 -0.01
CA LEU A 104 -16.53 26.07 -0.01
C LEU A 104 -16.24 27.41 0.66
N GLU A 105 -15.33 27.40 1.65
CA GLU A 105 -14.97 28.57 2.47
C GLU A 105 -13.76 29.35 1.88
N TYR A 106 -12.96 28.69 1.04
CA TYR A 106 -11.77 29.26 0.42
C TYR A 106 -12.09 30.47 -0.46
N LYS A 107 -11.25 31.50 -0.36
CA LYS A 107 -11.32 32.71 -1.18
C LYS A 107 -10.06 32.84 -2.00
N SER A 108 -10.19 33.16 -3.29
CA SER A 108 -9.09 33.24 -4.26
C SER A 108 -7.94 34.15 -3.85
N GLU A 109 -8.21 35.14 -2.99
CA GLU A 109 -7.23 36.12 -2.52
C GLU A 109 -6.36 35.60 -1.38
N MET A 110 -6.73 34.47 -0.75
CA MET A 110 -5.96 33.89 0.36
C MET A 110 -4.65 33.31 -0.14
N THR A 111 -3.56 33.62 0.58
CA THR A 111 -2.28 32.93 0.38
C THR A 111 -2.35 31.52 0.97
N TYR A 112 -1.45 30.63 0.55
CA TYR A 112 -1.37 29.29 1.14
C TYR A 112 -1.07 29.32 2.65
N GLN A 113 -0.33 30.32 3.12
CA GLN A 113 -0.08 30.51 4.55
C GLN A 113 -1.37 30.86 5.31
N ASP A 114 -2.22 31.73 4.75
CA ASP A 114 -3.52 32.06 5.34
C ASP A 114 -4.41 30.82 5.42
N VAL A 115 -4.42 30.00 4.36
CA VAL A 115 -5.15 28.73 4.31
C VAL A 115 -4.66 27.78 5.40
N CYS A 116 -3.34 27.59 5.53
CA CYS A 116 -2.76 26.76 6.59
C CYS A 116 -3.11 27.27 7.99
N GLN A 117 -3.07 28.57 8.22
CA GLN A 117 -3.40 29.16 9.51
C GLN A 117 -4.88 28.97 9.87
N GLN A 118 -5.78 29.18 8.90
CA GLN A 118 -7.21 29.09 9.12
C GLN A 118 -7.73 27.64 9.19
N PHE A 119 -7.12 26.72 8.43
CA PHE A 119 -7.63 25.36 8.21
C PHE A 119 -6.65 24.25 8.61
N SER A 120 -5.68 24.53 9.49
CA SER A 120 -4.57 23.63 9.86
C SER A 120 -4.95 22.17 10.17
N TYR A 121 -6.10 21.92 10.81
CA TYR A 121 -6.58 20.57 11.16
C TYR A 121 -7.54 19.97 10.12
N LYS A 122 -7.91 20.75 9.09
CA LYS A 122 -8.82 20.38 8.01
C LYS A 122 -8.08 20.04 6.72
N ILE A 123 -6.79 20.33 6.60
CA ILE A 123 -6.00 20.08 5.38
C ILE A 123 -4.71 19.31 5.68
N ASN A 124 -4.18 18.62 4.67
CA ASN A 124 -2.97 17.82 4.79
C ASN A 124 -1.69 18.62 4.48
N TRP A 125 -1.54 19.79 5.10
CA TRP A 125 -0.47 20.76 4.80
C TRP A 125 0.96 20.26 5.09
N THR A 126 1.10 19.19 5.84
CA THR A 126 2.40 18.55 6.20
C THR A 126 2.92 17.60 5.11
N ASN A 127 2.10 17.28 4.10
CA ASN A 127 2.55 16.60 2.89
C ASN A 127 3.26 17.60 1.98
N HIS A 128 4.50 17.30 1.55
CA HIS A 128 5.31 18.21 0.75
C HIS A 128 4.73 18.51 -0.64
N TRP A 129 3.82 17.65 -1.14
CA TRP A 129 3.09 17.90 -2.39
C TRP A 129 1.89 18.84 -2.21
N HIS A 130 1.40 19.03 -0.98
CA HIS A 130 0.12 19.67 -0.72
C HIS A 130 0.09 21.14 -1.16
N GLU A 131 1.10 21.95 -0.84
CA GLU A 131 1.12 23.37 -1.24
C GLU A 131 0.99 23.53 -2.76
N SER A 132 1.84 22.84 -3.52
CA SER A 132 1.80 22.87 -4.98
C SER A 132 0.48 22.36 -5.56
N SER A 133 -0.18 21.45 -4.84
CA SER A 133 -1.46 20.86 -5.22
C SER A 133 -2.61 21.82 -4.96
N PHE A 134 -2.62 22.42 -3.77
CA PHE A 134 -3.64 23.35 -3.34
C PHE A 134 -3.60 24.61 -4.20
N MET A 135 -2.42 25.07 -4.61
CA MET A 135 -2.29 26.24 -5.49
C MET A 135 -2.68 25.97 -6.94
N ASN A 136 -2.83 24.71 -7.38
CA ASN A 136 -3.31 24.37 -8.72
C ASN A 136 -4.85 24.45 -8.80
N GLU A 137 -5.37 25.39 -9.60
CA GLU A 137 -6.80 25.61 -9.78
C GLU A 137 -7.54 24.39 -10.36
N LYS A 138 -6.96 23.71 -11.37
CA LYS A 138 -7.56 22.50 -11.96
C LYS A 138 -7.69 21.39 -10.91
N ALA A 139 -6.67 21.19 -10.08
CA ALA A 139 -6.69 20.22 -8.99
C ALA A 139 -7.79 20.53 -7.96
N ARG A 140 -7.90 21.80 -7.54
CA ARG A 140 -8.98 22.23 -6.62
C ARG A 140 -10.37 22.01 -7.23
N ASN A 141 -10.54 22.35 -8.51
CA ASN A 141 -11.81 22.15 -9.22
C ASN A 141 -12.18 20.67 -9.32
N LEU A 142 -11.20 19.79 -9.60
CA LEU A 142 -11.40 18.34 -9.58
C LEU A 142 -11.79 17.83 -8.19
N PHE A 143 -11.12 18.30 -7.13
CA PHE A 143 -11.44 17.91 -5.77
C PHE A 143 -12.84 18.38 -5.34
N PHE A 144 -13.24 19.57 -5.77
CA PHE A 144 -14.60 20.08 -5.58
C PHE A 144 -15.64 19.18 -6.27
N LEU A 145 -15.42 18.82 -7.54
CA LEU A 145 -16.30 17.91 -8.28
C LEU A 145 -16.38 16.54 -7.62
N TYR A 146 -15.25 15.96 -7.24
CA TYR A 146 -15.17 14.71 -6.50
C TYR A 146 -15.95 14.77 -5.17
N SER A 147 -15.94 15.91 -4.51
CA SER A 147 -16.56 16.09 -3.20
C SER A 147 -18.06 16.41 -3.23
N PHE A 148 -18.52 17.11 -4.26
CA PHE A 148 -19.87 17.71 -4.27
C PHE A 148 -20.71 17.36 -5.50
N SER A 149 -20.13 16.75 -6.54
CA SER A 149 -20.89 16.29 -7.72
C SER A 149 -21.19 14.80 -7.65
N ASN A 150 -22.47 14.47 -7.45
CA ASN A 150 -22.94 13.07 -7.50
C ASN A 150 -22.70 12.42 -8.85
N ASP A 151 -22.81 13.17 -9.95
CA ASP A 151 -22.59 12.64 -11.29
C ASP A 151 -21.12 12.33 -11.53
N PHE A 152 -20.21 13.17 -11.02
CA PHE A 152 -18.78 12.88 -11.08
C PHE A 152 -18.42 11.65 -10.25
N ARG A 153 -18.96 11.52 -9.02
CA ARG A 153 -18.76 10.32 -8.19
C ARG A 153 -19.23 9.04 -8.87
N LYS A 154 -20.43 9.06 -9.47
CA LYS A 154 -20.94 7.93 -10.25
C LYS A 154 -20.04 7.56 -11.42
N GLN A 155 -19.40 8.55 -12.07
CA GLN A 155 -18.44 8.32 -13.15
C GLN A 155 -17.13 7.74 -12.60
N TYR A 156 -16.63 8.29 -11.49
CA TYR A 156 -15.44 7.83 -10.77
C TYR A 156 -15.56 6.37 -10.31
N GLU A 157 -16.75 5.98 -9.82
CA GLU A 157 -17.06 4.63 -9.35
C GLU A 157 -17.41 3.64 -10.48
N GLN A 158 -17.35 4.05 -11.76
CA GLN A 158 -17.67 3.14 -12.86
C GLN A 158 -16.71 1.94 -12.88
N PRO A 159 -17.23 0.70 -13.02
CA PRO A 159 -16.39 -0.48 -13.07
C PRO A 159 -15.41 -0.46 -14.25
N LEU A 160 -14.17 -0.81 -13.94
CA LEU A 160 -13.07 -0.98 -14.87
C LEU A 160 -12.53 -2.41 -14.73
N GLY A 161 -12.63 -3.18 -15.81
CA GLY A 161 -11.95 -4.47 -15.93
C GLY A 161 -10.86 -4.38 -16.98
N ILE A 162 -9.62 -4.66 -16.59
CA ILE A 162 -8.45 -4.59 -17.48
C ILE A 162 -7.54 -5.79 -17.27
N VAL A 163 -6.76 -6.11 -18.31
CA VAL A 163 -5.64 -7.03 -18.21
C VAL A 163 -4.38 -6.21 -17.96
N VAL A 164 -3.72 -6.41 -16.82
CA VAL A 164 -2.51 -5.66 -16.46
C VAL A 164 -1.31 -6.11 -17.29
N SER A 165 -0.47 -5.14 -17.67
CA SER A 165 0.76 -5.39 -18.41
C SER A 165 1.89 -5.86 -17.49
N SER A 166 2.95 -6.41 -18.08
CA SER A 166 4.18 -6.71 -17.35
C SER A 166 4.83 -5.46 -16.76
N SER A 167 4.72 -4.31 -17.44
CA SER A 167 5.22 -3.02 -16.94
C SER A 167 4.48 -2.58 -15.69
N PHE A 168 3.16 -2.78 -15.62
CA PHE A 168 2.37 -2.51 -14.43
C PHE A 168 2.81 -3.38 -13.24
N ILE A 169 2.96 -4.69 -13.48
CA ILE A 169 3.43 -5.64 -12.46
C ILE A 169 4.82 -5.24 -11.94
N SER A 170 5.75 -4.92 -12.85
CA SER A 170 7.10 -4.45 -12.49
C SER A 170 7.10 -3.16 -11.67
N CYS A 171 6.25 -2.19 -12.02
CA CYS A 171 6.08 -0.96 -11.23
C CYS A 171 5.59 -1.28 -9.82
N LEU A 172 4.57 -2.15 -9.71
CA LEU A 172 3.99 -2.53 -8.43
C LEU A 172 4.97 -3.30 -7.54
N GLU A 173 5.82 -4.16 -8.12
CA GLU A 173 6.89 -4.85 -7.39
C GLU A 173 7.90 -3.88 -6.78
N LYS A 174 8.32 -2.86 -7.55
CA LYS A 174 9.22 -1.80 -7.05
C LYS A 174 8.55 -0.98 -5.95
N VAL A 175 7.29 -0.60 -6.15
CA VAL A 175 6.50 0.14 -5.15
C VAL A 175 6.37 -0.68 -3.87
N GLN A 176 6.01 -1.97 -3.95
CA GLN A 176 5.91 -2.84 -2.78
C GLN A 176 7.26 -2.92 -2.03
N GLN A 177 8.37 -3.05 -2.76
CA GLN A 177 9.71 -3.05 -2.16
C GLN A 177 10.05 -1.73 -1.46
N ILE A 178 9.77 -0.57 -2.07
CA ILE A 178 9.97 0.75 -1.46
C ILE A 178 9.14 0.89 -0.18
N ILE A 179 7.89 0.43 -0.18
CA ILE A 179 7.03 0.48 1.00
C ILE A 179 7.55 -0.47 2.09
N ARG A 180 8.02 -1.67 1.75
CA ARG A 180 8.67 -2.58 2.71
C ARG A 180 9.87 -1.94 3.39
N GLU A 181 10.75 -1.30 2.62
CA GLU A 181 11.91 -0.56 3.15
C GLU A 181 11.48 0.60 4.04
N LYS A 182 10.42 1.33 3.66
CA LYS A 182 9.87 2.41 4.48
C LYS A 182 9.36 1.87 5.82
N VAL A 183 8.59 0.79 5.82
CA VAL A 183 8.07 0.14 7.04
C VAL A 183 9.22 -0.28 7.96
N LEU A 184 10.27 -0.90 7.40
CA LEU A 184 11.46 -1.27 8.16
C LEU A 184 12.18 -0.04 8.75
N ARG A 185 12.41 1.01 7.95
CA ARG A 185 13.07 2.25 8.42
C ARG A 185 12.27 2.93 9.54
N MET A 186 10.94 2.89 9.46
CA MET A 186 10.05 3.42 10.47
C MET A 186 10.00 2.55 11.75
N ARG A 187 10.58 1.35 11.73
CA ARG A 187 10.53 0.38 12.84
C ARG A 187 9.10 0.02 13.24
N VAL A 188 8.25 -0.12 12.23
CA VAL A 188 6.86 -0.58 12.38
C VAL A 188 6.82 -2.09 12.21
N TYR A 189 6.11 -2.77 13.10
CA TYR A 189 6.00 -4.23 13.16
C TYR A 189 4.77 -4.71 12.40
N ILE A 190 4.83 -5.91 11.83
CA ILE A 190 3.68 -6.51 11.16
C ILE A 190 3.14 -7.67 12.01
N GLU A 191 1.86 -7.60 12.36
CA GLU A 191 1.16 -8.69 13.05
C GLU A 191 0.64 -9.67 12.00
N SER A 192 1.28 -10.83 11.91
CA SER A 192 0.85 -11.91 11.02
C SER A 192 -0.08 -12.87 11.76
N ASN A 193 -1.20 -13.22 11.12
CA ASN A 193 -2.21 -14.10 11.68
C ASN A 193 -2.37 -15.33 10.75
N PRO A 194 -1.50 -16.35 10.81
CA PRO A 194 -1.38 -17.38 9.76
C PRO A 194 -2.69 -18.00 9.29
N SER A 195 -3.54 -18.49 10.20
CA SER A 195 -4.82 -19.10 9.84
C SER A 195 -5.83 -18.10 9.29
N SER A 196 -5.90 -16.90 9.87
CA SER A 196 -6.75 -15.80 9.36
C SER A 196 -6.31 -15.36 7.96
N ASN A 197 -5.03 -15.02 7.81
CA ASN A 197 -4.37 -14.62 6.55
C ASN A 197 -4.57 -15.64 5.44
N LYS A 198 -4.49 -16.93 5.75
CA LYS A 198 -4.76 -18.01 4.79
C LYS A 198 -6.23 -18.06 4.36
N LYS A 199 -7.18 -17.81 5.27
CA LYS A 199 -8.62 -17.84 4.95
C LYS A 199 -9.10 -16.60 4.21
N ILE A 200 -8.54 -15.42 4.50
CA ILE A 200 -9.01 -14.14 3.94
C ILE A 200 -8.22 -13.66 2.72
N SER A 201 -7.06 -14.26 2.41
CA SER A 201 -6.26 -13.91 1.24
C SER A 201 -6.41 -14.91 0.10
N TYR A 202 -5.67 -14.71 -0.99
CA TYR A 202 -5.66 -15.62 -2.14
C TYR A 202 -4.82 -16.89 -1.93
N VAL A 203 -4.06 -16.97 -0.82
CA VAL A 203 -3.10 -18.06 -0.60
C VAL A 203 -3.79 -19.30 -0.05
N ASP A 204 -3.53 -20.45 -0.66
CA ASP A 204 -4.17 -21.72 -0.32
C ASP A 204 -3.35 -22.58 0.66
N LYS A 205 -2.07 -22.26 0.85
CA LYS A 205 -1.08 -23.01 1.63
C LYS A 205 -0.32 -22.12 2.61
N TYR A 206 0.03 -22.66 3.77
CA TYR A 206 0.80 -21.94 4.80
C TYR A 206 2.20 -21.50 4.32
N ILE A 207 2.87 -22.25 3.43
CA ILE A 207 4.17 -21.83 2.87
C ILE A 207 4.04 -20.59 1.97
N LYS A 208 2.86 -20.34 1.40
CA LYS A 208 2.59 -19.16 0.56
C LYS A 208 2.18 -17.94 1.39
N LEU A 209 2.17 -18.01 2.72
CA LEU A 209 1.73 -16.90 3.55
C LEU A 209 2.58 -15.63 3.29
N PRO A 210 1.94 -14.45 3.19
CA PRO A 210 2.65 -13.19 3.00
C PRO A 210 3.73 -12.91 4.04
N SER A 211 3.55 -13.38 5.29
CA SER A 211 4.53 -13.22 6.37
C SER A 211 5.88 -13.85 6.05
N LEU A 212 5.89 -14.98 5.35
CA LEU A 212 7.12 -15.62 4.90
C LEU A 212 7.81 -14.81 3.79
N ASN A 213 7.14 -13.90 3.09
CA ASN A 213 7.81 -13.00 2.14
C ASN A 213 8.23 -11.66 2.78
N LEU A 214 7.83 -11.43 4.03
CA LEU A 214 8.20 -10.25 4.81
C LEU A 214 9.39 -10.53 5.73
N ASN A 215 9.53 -11.77 6.22
CA ASN A 215 10.62 -12.18 7.08
C ASN A 215 10.98 -13.66 6.88
N ARG A 216 12.26 -13.92 6.59
CA ARG A 216 12.88 -15.24 6.48
C ARG A 216 14.22 -15.30 7.20
N TYR A 217 14.40 -14.48 8.23
CA TYR A 217 15.62 -14.48 9.02
C TYR A 217 15.85 -15.90 9.60
N HIS A 218 17.06 -16.46 9.51
CA HIS A 218 17.41 -17.88 9.76
C HIS A 218 16.92 -18.92 8.75
N LEU A 219 16.00 -18.60 7.83
CA LEU A 219 15.48 -19.55 6.84
C LEU A 219 16.30 -19.49 5.53
N GLU A 220 17.54 -19.98 5.58
CA GLU A 220 18.40 -20.04 4.39
C GLU A 220 18.06 -21.25 3.50
N LYS A 221 17.56 -20.96 2.30
CA LYS A 221 17.81 -21.79 1.10
C LYS A 221 18.74 -20.93 0.24
N GLY A 222 19.88 -21.48 -0.21
CA GLY A 222 21.01 -20.71 -0.77
C GLY A 222 20.67 -19.60 -1.79
N ASP A 223 21.62 -18.66 -1.94
CA ASP A 223 21.61 -17.49 -2.84
C ASP A 223 20.24 -16.81 -3.02
N THR A 224 19.68 -16.32 -1.93
CA THR A 224 18.57 -15.37 -1.99
C THR A 224 19.12 -13.95 -2.02
N PHE A 225 18.77 -13.21 -3.08
CA PHE A 225 18.88 -11.75 -3.20
C PHE A 225 18.58 -11.02 -1.87
N PRO A 226 19.15 -9.82 -1.63
CA PRO A 226 18.95 -9.10 -0.36
C PRO A 226 17.47 -8.82 -0.12
N MET A 227 16.83 -9.66 0.69
CA MET A 227 15.44 -9.50 1.12
C MET A 227 15.42 -8.64 2.38
N VAL A 228 14.54 -7.65 2.39
CA VAL A 228 14.27 -6.84 3.58
C VAL A 228 13.53 -7.74 4.58
N ASN A 229 14.12 -7.98 5.76
CA ASN A 229 13.47 -8.70 6.84
C ASN A 229 12.74 -7.71 7.75
N ILE A 230 11.43 -7.56 7.54
CA ILE A 230 10.58 -6.73 8.39
C ILE A 230 10.29 -7.50 9.68
N PRO A 231 10.40 -6.88 10.86
CA PRO A 231 10.00 -7.53 12.10
C PRO A 231 8.51 -7.91 12.09
N ILE A 232 8.21 -9.17 12.39
CA ILE A 232 6.83 -9.69 12.43
C ILE A 232 6.55 -10.41 13.74
N SER A 233 5.28 -10.51 14.11
CA SER A 233 4.76 -11.39 15.16
C SER A 233 3.76 -12.40 14.58
N ILE A 234 3.56 -13.52 15.28
CA ILE A 234 2.50 -14.49 14.96
C ILE A 234 1.41 -14.35 16.02
N ASN A 235 0.16 -14.13 15.60
CA ASN A 235 -0.99 -14.02 16.50
C ASN A 235 -2.19 -14.82 15.97
N THR A 236 -3.21 -14.98 16.81
CA THR A 236 -4.41 -15.77 16.48
C THR A 236 -5.46 -15.01 15.70
N ASP A 237 -5.40 -13.67 15.71
CA ASP A 237 -6.56 -12.83 15.37
C ASP A 237 -7.76 -13.28 16.23
N ASP A 238 -8.91 -13.54 15.61
CA ASP A 238 -10.08 -14.14 16.26
C ASP A 238 -9.97 -15.67 16.43
N SER A 239 -9.31 -16.11 17.50
CA SER A 239 -9.10 -17.53 17.84
C SER A 239 -10.36 -18.40 17.74
N SER A 240 -11.52 -17.87 18.12
CA SER A 240 -12.82 -18.59 18.08
C SER A 240 -13.35 -18.78 16.65
N ILE A 241 -13.20 -17.77 15.78
CA ILE A 241 -13.64 -17.82 14.38
C ILE A 241 -12.73 -18.75 13.58
N PHE A 242 -11.42 -18.68 13.84
CA PHE A 242 -10.44 -19.48 13.12
C PHE A 242 -10.23 -20.88 13.70
N GLN A 243 -10.84 -21.17 14.86
CA GLN A 243 -10.73 -22.45 15.60
C GLN A 243 -9.27 -22.81 15.84
N THR A 244 -8.52 -21.84 16.35
CA THR A 244 -7.07 -21.92 16.51
C THR A 244 -6.63 -21.38 17.86
N ASN A 245 -5.38 -21.61 18.20
CA ASN A 245 -4.70 -21.02 19.35
C ASN A 245 -3.26 -20.66 18.94
N LEU A 246 -2.54 -19.92 19.79
CA LEU A 246 -1.21 -19.45 19.44
C LEU A 246 -0.25 -20.59 19.10
N THR A 247 -0.27 -21.68 19.87
CA THR A 247 0.55 -22.87 19.61
C THR A 247 0.27 -23.46 18.23
N ASN A 248 -0.99 -23.52 17.81
CA ASN A 248 -1.40 -24.00 16.49
C ASN A 248 -0.86 -23.07 15.40
N GLU A 249 -0.97 -21.75 15.55
CA GLU A 249 -0.45 -20.80 14.54
C GLU A 249 1.04 -21.01 14.27
N TYR A 250 1.86 -21.09 15.32
CA TYR A 250 3.29 -21.40 15.19
C TYR A 250 3.53 -22.79 14.60
N SER A 251 2.80 -23.81 15.07
CA SER A 251 2.95 -25.19 14.62
C SER A 251 2.63 -25.36 13.13
N MET A 252 1.62 -24.65 12.62
CA MET A 252 1.24 -24.73 11.21
C MET A 252 2.29 -24.08 10.29
N VAL A 253 2.90 -22.98 10.72
CA VAL A 253 4.02 -22.35 10.00
C VAL A 253 5.24 -23.28 9.99
N ALA A 254 5.62 -23.83 11.15
CA ALA A 254 6.74 -24.76 11.28
C ALA A 254 6.52 -26.03 10.43
N ALA A 255 5.34 -26.63 10.51
CA ALA A 255 4.98 -27.82 9.72
C ALA A 255 5.06 -27.56 8.22
N ALA A 256 4.64 -26.38 7.77
CA ALA A 256 4.75 -25.98 6.37
C ALA A 256 6.21 -25.86 5.92
N LEU A 257 7.08 -25.25 6.75
CA LEU A 257 8.51 -25.13 6.47
C LEU A 257 9.21 -26.50 6.44
N PHE A 258 8.92 -27.40 7.40
CA PHE A 258 9.47 -28.75 7.39
C PHE A 258 9.07 -29.53 6.13
N ARG A 259 7.80 -29.45 5.73
CA ARG A 259 7.30 -30.12 4.53
C ARG A 259 8.02 -29.66 3.25
N GLU A 260 8.47 -28.40 3.23
CA GLU A 260 9.18 -27.79 2.11
C GLU A 260 10.69 -28.01 2.18
N GLY A 261 11.17 -28.83 3.12
CA GLY A 261 12.56 -29.27 3.20
C GLY A 261 13.51 -28.25 3.83
N TYR A 262 13.01 -27.28 4.60
CA TYR A 262 13.88 -26.41 5.40
C TYR A 262 14.56 -27.22 6.52
N LYS A 263 15.82 -26.89 6.84
CA LYS A 263 16.59 -27.53 7.92
C LYS A 263 15.88 -27.34 9.26
N LYS A 264 15.88 -28.38 10.10
CA LYS A 264 15.09 -28.37 11.34
C LYS A 264 15.55 -27.28 12.29
N GLU A 265 16.87 -27.13 12.41
CA GLU A 265 17.55 -26.17 13.26
C GLU A 265 17.15 -24.74 12.86
N SER A 266 17.23 -24.42 11.56
CA SER A 266 16.80 -23.13 11.00
C SER A 266 15.33 -22.80 11.27
N VAL A 267 14.45 -23.79 11.16
CA VAL A 267 13.01 -23.58 11.44
C VAL A 267 12.79 -23.30 12.93
N TYR A 268 13.45 -24.04 13.83
CA TYR A 268 13.34 -23.78 15.26
C TYR A 268 13.88 -22.40 15.64
N GLU A 269 15.06 -22.01 15.14
CA GLU A 269 15.63 -20.67 15.35
C GLU A 269 14.69 -19.57 14.84
N TYR A 270 14.11 -19.74 13.66
CA TYR A 270 13.15 -18.79 13.11
C TYR A 270 11.91 -18.63 14.02
N ILE A 271 11.28 -19.76 14.39
CA ILE A 271 10.08 -19.75 15.24
C ILE A 271 10.38 -19.15 16.63
N GLU A 272 11.50 -19.52 17.23
CA GLU A 272 11.93 -18.97 18.52
C GLU A 272 12.22 -17.47 18.41
N GLY A 273 12.92 -17.03 17.36
CA GLY A 273 13.19 -15.63 17.10
C GLY A 273 11.91 -14.80 16.96
N LEU A 274 10.89 -15.31 16.27
CA LEU A 274 9.58 -14.67 16.17
C LEU A 274 8.86 -14.58 17.53
N ALA A 275 8.95 -15.62 18.36
CA ALA A 275 8.34 -15.63 19.69
C ALA A 275 9.02 -14.61 20.63
N ILE A 276 10.36 -14.55 20.61
CA ILE A 276 11.14 -13.58 21.40
C ILE A 276 10.79 -12.15 20.95
N ALA A 277 10.83 -11.87 19.64
CA ALA A 277 10.49 -10.56 19.11
C ALA A 277 9.09 -10.12 19.53
N SER A 278 8.10 -11.02 19.48
CA SER A 278 6.72 -10.72 19.87
C SER A 278 6.60 -10.24 21.32
N ASN A 279 7.42 -10.78 22.24
CA ASN A 279 7.47 -10.35 23.64
C ASN A 279 8.18 -9.00 23.83
N VAL A 280 9.30 -8.77 23.11
CA VAL A 280 10.06 -7.51 23.19
C VAL A 280 9.20 -6.31 22.78
N HIS A 281 8.28 -6.51 21.85
CA HIS A 281 7.44 -5.43 21.31
C HIS A 281 6.08 -5.30 21.99
N SER A 282 5.86 -5.99 23.12
CA SER A 282 4.67 -5.82 23.96
C SER A 282 4.47 -4.36 24.38
N PHE A 283 3.21 -3.88 24.32
CA PHE A 283 2.84 -2.57 24.88
C PHE A 283 2.83 -2.57 26.42
N ILE A 284 2.82 -3.75 27.04
CA ILE A 284 2.90 -3.95 28.48
C ILE A 284 4.38 -4.20 28.81
N LYS A 285 4.96 -3.30 29.61
CA LYS A 285 6.31 -3.42 30.18
C LYS A 285 6.24 -3.94 31.61
#